data_AF-A0A7K2E5H0-F1
#
_entry.id   AF-A0A7K2E5H0-F1
#
_cell.length_a   1.000
_cell.length_b   1.000
_cell.length_c   1.000
_cell.angle_alpha   90.00
_cell.angle_beta   90.00
_cell.angle_gamma   90.00
#
_symmetry.space_group_name_H-M   'P 1'
#
loop_
_entity.id
_entity.type
_entity.pdbx_description
1 polymer ?
#
loop_
_entity_poly.entity_id
_entity_poly.type
_entity_poly.pdbx_seq_one_letter_code
_entity_poly.pdbx_strand_id
1 'polypeptide(L)'
;MPGTRTTGDRYCMNFASRRPKRRPPLMEAGTMTVHELGVLEPVPVRGIWQHEANDLTPWLAESSHLLAETLGMEDFEVEGTEVPVGGYKADLVLRDGKSTVVVENMFGSTDHDHIGKLITYAAGLDASYAVLLAEEFRPEHRSALNWLNRISTEDCSFFGLVLEAWRIGDSPPAPRFRVDVKPDDWSRAVRASGAAHVSERNAIYQNFWTKVMEDLHQVDKVWRRIKTPQAYHVMDFRRDYSTHGVAYLGAFSRHESRPCLRAEAYLYAGDAGEWTSDLYRMLESRRGEIETAFGGKLDWLQRENVRASRIAARFPEPLSIDDADEDARAWLVDALVRLRRAMNPVLEELWAMDEWPE
;
A
#
# COMPACT_ATOMS: atom_id res chain seq x y z
N MET A 1 6.14 73.12 -55.08
CA MET A 1 6.25 71.66 -54.85
C MET A 1 5.56 71.33 -53.54
N PRO A 2 4.74 70.27 -53.48
CA PRO A 2 3.55 70.24 -52.61
C PRO A 2 3.49 69.07 -51.61
N GLY A 3 2.61 69.21 -50.60
CA GLY A 3 1.81 68.14 -49.95
C GLY A 3 2.52 67.30 -48.88
N THR A 4 1.90 66.79 -47.80
CA THR A 4 0.50 66.69 -47.28
C THR A 4 0.62 66.08 -45.86
N ARG A 5 -0.09 66.56 -44.81
CA ARG A 5 -1.30 65.98 -44.16
C ARG A 5 -1.27 64.43 -44.01
N THR A 6 -1.69 63.71 -42.95
CA THR A 6 -2.37 63.91 -41.64
C THR A 6 -2.57 62.49 -41.03
N THR A 7 -2.78 62.39 -39.69
CA THR A 7 -3.59 61.36 -38.96
C THR A 7 -3.18 59.87 -39.02
N GLY A 8 -3.21 59.06 -37.95
CA GLY A 8 -3.68 59.23 -36.58
C GLY A 8 -3.48 57.94 -35.76
N ASP A 9 -3.60 58.10 -34.45
CA ASP A 9 -4.16 57.21 -33.44
C ASP A 9 -3.90 55.68 -33.42
N ARG A 10 -3.48 55.26 -32.21
CA ARG A 10 -3.82 54.02 -31.47
C ARG A 10 -3.23 52.71 -31.97
N TYR A 11 -2.34 52.13 -31.16
CA TYR A 11 -2.73 51.14 -30.14
C TYR A 11 -1.52 50.79 -29.27
N CYS A 12 -1.70 50.90 -27.95
CA CYS A 12 -0.83 50.25 -26.97
C CYS A 12 -0.85 48.73 -27.20
N MET A 13 0.32 48.12 -27.33
CA MET A 13 0.51 46.75 -26.86
C MET A 13 1.83 46.67 -26.10
N ASN A 14 1.70 46.76 -24.78
CA ASN A 14 2.70 46.31 -23.82
C ASN A 14 2.88 44.80 -23.97
N PHE A 15 3.87 44.35 -24.75
CA PHE A 15 4.49 43.05 -24.52
C PHE A 15 5.62 43.25 -23.50
N ALA A 16 5.23 43.41 -22.25
CA ALA A 16 6.15 43.37 -21.13
C ALA A 16 6.65 41.93 -20.95
N SER A 17 7.88 41.73 -21.40
CA SER A 17 8.91 40.92 -20.73
C SER A 17 8.47 39.57 -20.14
N ARG A 18 8.69 38.52 -20.93
CA ARG A 18 8.93 37.15 -20.44
C ARG A 18 9.98 37.21 -19.32
N ARG A 19 9.60 36.84 -18.09
CA ARG A 19 10.53 36.65 -16.97
C ARG A 19 11.36 35.36 -17.16
N PRO A 20 12.56 35.29 -16.57
CA PRO A 20 13.66 34.48 -17.08
C PRO A 20 13.60 33.02 -16.62
N LYS A 21 13.97 32.11 -17.53
CA LYS A 21 14.34 30.72 -17.20
C LYS A 21 15.55 30.75 -16.26
N ARG A 22 15.40 30.26 -15.03
CA ARG A 22 16.56 29.89 -14.21
C ARG A 22 17.27 28.72 -14.92
N ARG A 23 18.45 28.97 -15.49
CA ARG A 23 19.42 27.91 -15.81
C ARG A 23 19.89 27.31 -14.48
N PRO A 24 20.06 25.98 -14.37
CA PRO A 24 20.76 25.41 -13.23
C PRO A 24 22.21 25.94 -13.22
N PRO A 25 22.79 26.24 -12.05
CA PRO A 25 24.21 26.60 -12.00
C PRO A 25 25.06 25.43 -12.49
N LEU A 26 26.16 25.76 -13.17
CA LEU A 26 27.24 24.84 -13.50
C LEU A 26 27.70 24.14 -12.21
N MET A 27 27.68 22.81 -12.16
CA MET A 27 28.22 22.05 -11.04
C MET A 27 29.73 22.34 -10.90
N GLU A 28 30.10 23.03 -9.82
CA GLU A 28 31.47 23.07 -9.33
C GLU A 28 31.91 21.67 -8.89
N ALA A 29 33.21 21.40 -8.99
CA ALA A 29 33.84 20.14 -8.64
C ALA A 29 33.40 19.68 -7.23
N GLY A 30 32.79 18.49 -7.19
CA GLY A 30 32.07 17.98 -6.02
C GLY A 30 32.93 17.94 -4.75
N THR A 31 32.54 18.74 -3.76
CA THR A 31 32.76 18.42 -2.35
C THR A 31 32.11 17.07 -2.08
N MET A 32 32.86 16.08 -1.60
CA MET A 32 32.27 14.85 -1.09
C MET A 32 31.40 15.20 0.13
N THR A 33 30.10 15.26 -0.07
CA THR A 33 29.12 15.29 1.00
C THR A 33 29.27 13.99 1.76
N VAL A 34 29.86 14.04 2.95
CA VAL A 34 29.78 12.93 3.91
C VAL A 34 28.32 12.88 4.34
N HIS A 35 27.57 11.92 3.81
CA HIS A 35 26.22 11.65 4.27
C HIS A 35 26.31 11.05 5.68
N GLU A 36 25.74 11.72 6.66
CA GLU A 36 25.66 11.20 8.02
C GLU A 36 24.72 9.99 8.03
N LEU A 37 25.22 8.83 8.47
CA LEU A 37 24.46 7.59 8.50
C LEU A 37 23.89 7.38 9.90
N GLY A 38 22.59 7.11 9.98
CA GLY A 38 21.93 6.74 11.23
C GLY A 38 22.38 5.37 11.73
N VAL A 39 22.39 5.20 13.06
CA VAL A 39 22.69 3.93 13.72
C VAL A 39 21.39 3.20 14.03
N LEU A 40 21.34 1.90 13.74
CA LEU A 40 20.25 1.03 14.14
C LEU A 40 20.43 0.62 15.61
N GLU A 41 19.43 0.90 16.43
CA GLU A 41 19.42 0.60 17.85
C GLU A 41 18.33 -0.43 18.16
N PRO A 42 18.64 -1.52 18.89
CA PRO A 42 17.63 -2.50 19.29
C PRO A 42 16.72 -1.90 20.36
N VAL A 43 15.42 -2.13 20.20
CA VAL A 43 14.38 -1.72 21.15
C VAL A 43 13.83 -2.99 21.81
N PRO A 44 13.73 -3.06 23.14
CA PRO A 44 13.09 -4.18 23.82
C PRO A 44 11.63 -4.33 23.36
N VAL A 45 11.25 -5.53 22.93
CA VAL A 45 9.90 -5.83 22.41
C VAL A 45 8.82 -5.51 23.45
N ARG A 46 9.08 -5.83 24.72
CA ARG A 46 8.21 -5.48 25.85
C ARG A 46 8.03 -3.97 26.10
N GLY A 47 8.91 -3.15 25.52
CA GLY A 47 8.75 -1.69 25.53
C GLY A 47 7.73 -1.17 24.52
N ILE A 48 7.32 -2.02 23.55
CA ILE A 48 6.33 -1.71 22.52
C ILE A 48 5.00 -2.38 22.85
N TRP A 49 5.03 -3.67 23.19
CA TRP A 49 3.86 -4.45 23.59
C TRP A 49 4.06 -4.94 25.02
N GLN A 50 3.22 -4.49 25.96
CA GLN A 50 3.40 -4.81 27.38
C GLN A 50 2.92 -6.24 27.69
N HIS A 51 1.88 -6.69 26.98
CA HIS A 51 1.19 -7.96 27.16
C HIS A 51 1.06 -8.73 25.84
N GLU A 52 1.25 -10.05 25.90
CA GLU A 52 1.15 -10.93 24.72
C GLU A 52 -0.28 -10.89 24.16
N ALA A 53 -1.26 -11.38 24.92
CA ALA A 53 -2.65 -11.51 24.47
C ALA A 53 -3.36 -10.17 24.18
N ASN A 54 -3.01 -9.08 24.89
CA ASN A 54 -3.73 -7.80 24.78
C ASN A 54 -3.06 -6.79 23.85
N ASP A 55 -1.75 -6.93 23.57
CA ASP A 55 -1.01 -5.97 22.76
C ASP A 55 -0.35 -6.65 21.56
N LEU A 56 0.48 -7.68 21.78
CA LEU A 56 1.23 -8.33 20.70
C LEU A 56 0.30 -9.09 19.75
N THR A 57 -0.57 -9.94 20.26
CA THR A 57 -1.46 -10.79 19.44
C THR A 57 -2.43 -9.95 18.58
N PRO A 58 -3.10 -8.90 19.09
CA PRO A 58 -3.91 -8.01 18.25
C PRO A 58 -3.07 -7.29 17.18
N TRP A 59 -1.87 -6.84 17.53
CA TRP A 59 -0.98 -6.21 16.54
C TRP A 59 -0.52 -7.19 15.46
N LEU A 60 -0.21 -8.44 15.81
CA LEU A 60 0.13 -9.49 14.84
C LEU A 60 -1.04 -9.78 13.90
N ALA A 61 -2.27 -9.78 14.40
CA ALA A 61 -3.45 -9.93 13.57
C ALA A 61 -3.61 -8.75 12.60
N GLU A 62 -3.47 -7.51 13.08
CA GLU A 62 -3.53 -6.30 12.24
C GLU A 62 -2.37 -6.23 11.22
N SER A 63 -1.23 -6.80 11.57
CA SER A 63 0.00 -6.78 10.79
C SER A 63 0.36 -8.15 10.17
N SER A 64 -0.64 -9.01 9.94
CA SER A 64 -0.44 -10.39 9.43
C SER A 64 0.35 -10.44 8.11
N HIS A 65 0.21 -9.41 7.28
CA HIS A 65 0.97 -9.23 6.04
C HIS A 65 2.50 -9.26 6.24
N LEU A 66 3.01 -8.78 7.39
CA LEU A 66 4.44 -8.84 7.70
C LEU A 66 4.91 -10.27 7.98
N LEU A 67 4.05 -11.11 8.58
CA LEU A 67 4.31 -12.53 8.77
C LEU A 67 4.28 -13.26 7.42
N ALA A 68 3.28 -12.97 6.58
CA ALA A 68 3.17 -13.54 5.23
C ALA A 68 4.43 -13.22 4.41
N GLU A 69 4.84 -11.95 4.36
CA GLU A 69 6.06 -11.52 3.66
C GLU A 69 7.31 -12.24 4.21
N THR A 70 7.43 -12.35 5.54
CA THR A 70 8.58 -13.01 6.18
C THR A 70 8.65 -14.50 5.83
N LEU A 71 7.51 -15.16 5.74
CA LEU A 71 7.40 -16.55 5.34
C LEU A 71 7.48 -16.72 3.81
N GLY A 72 7.34 -15.64 3.04
CA GLY A 72 7.31 -15.66 1.58
C GLY A 72 5.95 -16.06 1.00
N MET A 73 4.88 -16.00 1.80
CA MET A 73 3.50 -16.22 1.39
C MET A 73 2.88 -14.90 0.89
N GLU A 74 1.80 -14.98 0.11
CA GLU A 74 1.23 -13.82 -0.59
C GLU A 74 0.54 -12.85 0.37
N ASP A 75 -0.43 -13.34 1.14
CA ASP A 75 -1.16 -12.59 2.15
C ASP A 75 -1.82 -13.55 3.15
N PHE A 76 -2.11 -13.06 4.35
CA PHE A 76 -2.77 -13.84 5.39
C PHE A 76 -4.08 -13.20 5.81
N GLU A 77 -5.17 -13.94 5.66
CA GLU A 77 -6.46 -13.54 6.25
C GLU A 77 -6.52 -13.96 7.72
N VAL A 78 -6.97 -13.07 8.60
CA VAL A 78 -7.15 -13.40 10.01
C VAL A 78 -8.45 -14.18 10.18
N GLU A 79 -8.36 -15.45 10.58
CA GLU A 79 -9.53 -16.23 10.99
C GLU A 79 -10.00 -15.82 12.38
N GLY A 80 -9.06 -15.62 13.31
CA GLY A 80 -9.37 -15.13 14.63
C GLY A 80 -8.16 -15.06 15.56
N THR A 81 -8.33 -14.33 16.65
CA THR A 81 -7.44 -14.35 17.81
C THR A 81 -8.09 -15.16 18.93
N GLU A 82 -7.29 -15.78 19.80
CA GLU A 82 -7.79 -16.55 20.95
C GLU A 82 -8.78 -17.66 20.54
N VAL A 83 -8.48 -18.35 19.43
CA VAL A 83 -9.37 -19.31 18.77
C VAL A 83 -9.48 -20.59 19.60
N PRO A 84 -10.70 -21.00 20.01
CA PRO A 84 -10.86 -22.18 20.87
C PRO A 84 -10.41 -23.49 20.22
N VAL A 85 -9.57 -24.25 20.93
CA VAL A 85 -9.17 -25.61 20.60
C VAL A 85 -9.43 -26.49 21.82
N GLY A 86 -10.64 -27.07 21.89
CA GLY A 86 -11.10 -27.77 23.08
C GLY A 86 -11.20 -26.83 24.29
N GLY A 87 -10.45 -27.11 25.36
CA GLY A 87 -10.39 -26.29 26.57
C GLY A 87 -9.34 -25.18 26.56
N TYR A 88 -8.57 -25.08 25.46
CA TYR A 88 -7.49 -24.10 25.28
C TYR A 88 -7.81 -23.15 24.12
N LYS A 89 -6.93 -22.18 23.87
CA LYS A 89 -7.09 -21.19 22.81
C LYS A 89 -5.75 -20.98 22.11
N ALA A 90 -5.77 -21.02 20.78
CA ALA A 90 -4.63 -20.63 19.96
C ALA A 90 -4.55 -19.11 19.89
N ASP A 91 -3.36 -18.53 20.02
CA ASP A 91 -3.20 -17.08 20.07
C ASP A 91 -3.74 -16.40 18.81
N LEU A 92 -3.32 -16.91 17.64
CA LEU A 92 -3.71 -16.38 16.34
C LEU A 92 -3.85 -17.49 15.29
N VAL A 93 -4.95 -17.46 14.55
CA VAL A 93 -5.20 -18.36 13.41
C VAL A 93 -5.40 -17.51 12.16
N LEU A 94 -4.68 -17.86 11.11
CA LEU A 94 -4.72 -17.20 9.81
C LEU A 94 -5.04 -18.20 8.69
N ARG A 95 -5.43 -17.68 7.53
CA ARG A 95 -5.62 -18.43 6.29
C ARG A 95 -4.70 -17.91 5.20
N ASP A 96 -4.12 -18.85 4.45
CA ASP A 96 -3.44 -18.63 3.18
C ASP A 96 -4.19 -19.44 2.11
N GLY A 97 -5.21 -18.82 1.51
CA GLY A 97 -6.19 -19.52 0.67
C GLY A 97 -6.90 -20.64 1.43
N LYS A 98 -6.58 -21.91 1.10
CA LYS A 98 -7.17 -23.09 1.76
C LYS A 98 -6.36 -23.57 2.96
N SER A 99 -5.12 -23.09 3.11
CA SER A 99 -4.22 -23.52 4.16
C SER A 99 -4.50 -22.78 5.46
N THR A 100 -4.53 -23.52 6.56
CA THR A 100 -4.62 -22.95 7.92
C THR A 100 -3.21 -22.68 8.44
N VAL A 101 -2.98 -21.49 8.99
CA VAL A 101 -1.74 -21.10 9.67
C VAL A 101 -2.07 -20.84 11.14
N VAL A 102 -1.41 -21.56 12.04
CA VAL A 102 -1.52 -21.34 13.49
C VAL A 102 -0.27 -20.64 13.97
N VAL A 103 -0.43 -19.57 14.74
CA VAL A 103 0.66 -18.80 15.31
C VAL A 103 0.54 -18.81 16.84
N GLU A 104 1.61 -19.20 17.51
CA GLU A 104 1.79 -19.06 18.96
C GLU A 104 2.88 -18.03 19.20
N ASN A 105 2.62 -17.03 20.06
CA ASN A 105 3.55 -15.95 20.30
C ASN A 105 3.94 -15.81 21.77
N MET A 106 5.23 -15.58 22.03
CA MET A 106 5.73 -15.37 23.38
C MET A 106 6.83 -14.32 23.44
N PHE A 107 7.00 -13.71 24.60
CA PHE A 107 8.15 -12.88 24.91
C PHE A 107 9.29 -13.70 25.49
N GLY A 108 10.52 -13.22 25.31
CA GLY A 108 11.73 -13.86 25.79
C GLY A 108 12.11 -15.14 25.02
N SER A 109 12.89 -16.00 25.68
CA SER A 109 13.40 -17.23 25.07
C SER A 109 12.33 -18.32 25.06
N THR A 110 12.28 -19.12 23.99
CA THR A 110 11.30 -20.21 23.84
C THR A 110 11.29 -21.20 25.02
N ASP A 111 10.11 -21.73 25.34
CA ASP A 111 9.88 -22.74 26.37
C ASP A 111 9.12 -23.98 25.84
N HIS A 112 8.99 -25.00 26.70
CA HIS A 112 8.27 -26.23 26.35
C HIS A 112 6.75 -26.07 26.29
N ASP A 113 6.19 -25.09 27.01
CA ASP A 113 4.74 -24.86 27.09
C ASP A 113 4.22 -24.41 25.71
N HIS A 114 4.85 -23.39 25.12
CA HIS A 114 4.45 -22.84 23.83
C HIS A 114 4.69 -23.82 22.67
N ILE A 115 5.73 -24.66 22.74
CA ILE A 115 5.93 -25.73 21.74
C ILE A 115 4.83 -26.78 21.83
N GLY A 116 4.48 -27.20 23.05
CA GLY A 116 3.39 -28.15 23.27
C GLY A 116 2.05 -27.62 22.78
N LYS A 117 1.75 -26.35 23.08
CA LYS A 117 0.58 -25.62 22.58
C LYS A 117 0.55 -25.56 21.07
N LEU A 118 1.63 -25.10 20.43
CA LEU A 118 1.74 -25.01 18.98
C LEU A 118 1.39 -26.33 18.28
N ILE A 119 1.97 -27.43 18.74
CA ILE A 119 1.71 -28.77 18.19
C ILE A 119 0.24 -29.16 18.41
N THR A 120 -0.29 -28.91 19.62
CA THR A 120 -1.67 -29.24 19.97
C THR A 120 -2.67 -28.47 19.10
N TYR A 121 -2.42 -27.18 18.87
CA TYR A 121 -3.29 -26.32 18.07
C TYR A 121 -3.16 -26.63 16.59
N ALA A 122 -1.95 -26.88 16.10
CA ALA A 122 -1.73 -27.34 14.74
C ALA A 122 -2.52 -28.62 14.45
N ALA A 123 -2.47 -29.60 15.34
CA ALA A 123 -3.24 -30.84 15.20
C ALA A 123 -4.76 -30.63 15.34
N GLY A 124 -5.19 -29.78 16.27
CA GLY A 124 -6.61 -29.53 16.54
C GLY A 124 -7.33 -28.72 15.46
N LEU A 125 -6.59 -27.91 14.70
CA LEU A 125 -7.11 -27.03 13.64
C LEU A 125 -6.74 -27.50 12.23
N ASP A 126 -6.14 -28.69 12.11
CA ASP A 126 -5.64 -29.24 10.84
C ASP A 126 -4.75 -28.23 10.10
N ALA A 127 -3.73 -27.73 10.81
CA ALA A 127 -2.89 -26.65 10.33
C ALA A 127 -1.94 -27.10 9.23
N SER A 128 -1.93 -26.38 8.12
CA SER A 128 -0.90 -26.54 7.08
C SER A 128 0.44 -25.93 7.53
N TYR A 129 0.38 -24.91 8.38
CA TYR A 129 1.55 -24.17 8.84
C TYR A 129 1.42 -23.86 10.34
N ALA A 130 2.48 -24.16 11.09
CA ALA A 130 2.56 -23.90 12.52
C ALA A 130 3.75 -22.98 12.80
N VAL A 131 3.51 -21.79 13.33
CA VAL A 131 4.51 -20.74 13.53
C VAL A 131 4.68 -20.46 15.02
N LEU A 132 5.88 -20.68 15.55
CA LEU A 132 6.28 -20.18 16.86
C LEU A 132 6.96 -18.82 16.69
N LEU A 133 6.50 -17.80 17.41
CA LEU A 133 7.10 -16.47 17.43
C LEU A 133 7.68 -16.18 18.82
N ALA A 134 8.96 -15.84 18.90
CA ALA A 134 9.65 -15.53 20.16
C ALA A 134 10.75 -14.48 19.98
N GLU A 135 11.28 -13.90 21.06
CA GLU A 135 12.45 -13.01 21.00
C GLU A 135 13.76 -13.80 20.81
N GLU A 136 13.82 -15.02 21.33
CA GLU A 136 14.99 -15.89 21.20
C GLU A 136 14.61 -17.37 21.15
N PHE A 137 15.25 -18.13 20.28
CA PHE A 137 15.09 -19.58 20.25
C PHE A 137 16.20 -20.29 21.02
N ARG A 138 15.83 -21.22 21.90
CA ARG A 138 16.80 -22.15 22.49
C ARG A 138 17.24 -23.20 21.46
N PRO A 139 18.52 -23.64 21.46
CA PRO A 139 19.01 -24.65 20.52
C PRO A 139 18.20 -25.95 20.50
N GLU A 140 17.70 -26.38 21.65
CA GLU A 140 16.88 -27.58 21.82
C GLU A 140 15.54 -27.42 21.11
N HIS A 141 14.94 -26.23 21.19
CA HIS A 141 13.67 -25.91 20.55
C HIS A 141 13.80 -25.75 19.04
N ARG A 142 14.92 -25.17 18.56
CA ARG A 142 15.26 -25.23 17.13
C ARG A 142 15.36 -26.67 16.64
N SER A 143 16.05 -27.51 17.41
CA SER A 143 16.24 -28.93 17.08
C SER A 143 14.92 -29.68 17.05
N ALA A 144 14.00 -29.38 17.98
CA ALA A 144 12.66 -29.95 18.02
C ALA A 144 11.82 -29.55 16.80
N LEU A 145 11.73 -28.26 16.46
CA LEU A 145 10.99 -27.81 15.27
C LEU A 145 11.59 -28.37 13.97
N ASN A 146 12.92 -28.43 13.85
CA ASN A 146 13.57 -29.09 12.73
C ASN A 146 13.31 -30.60 12.68
N TRP A 147 13.23 -31.26 13.83
CA TRP A 147 12.87 -32.67 13.89
C TRP A 147 11.43 -32.88 13.43
N LEU A 148 10.48 -32.04 13.88
CA LEU A 148 9.10 -32.05 13.40
C LEU A 148 9.06 -31.93 11.87
N ASN A 149 9.70 -30.92 11.29
CA ASN A 149 9.76 -30.76 9.83
C ASN A 149 10.32 -31.96 9.06
N ARG A 150 11.17 -32.79 9.68
CA ARG A 150 11.69 -34.02 9.05
C ARG A 150 10.72 -35.19 9.12
N ILE A 151 9.83 -35.22 10.13
CA ILE A 151 8.91 -36.34 10.37
C ILE A 151 7.47 -36.03 9.96
N SER A 152 7.12 -34.75 9.82
CA SER A 152 5.85 -34.32 9.24
C SER A 152 5.75 -34.82 7.80
N THR A 153 4.53 -35.20 7.39
CA THR A 153 4.19 -35.35 5.96
C THR A 153 4.14 -33.97 5.30
N GLU A 154 3.90 -33.92 3.98
CA GLU A 154 3.71 -32.66 3.23
C GLU A 154 2.55 -31.78 3.76
N ASP A 155 1.77 -32.29 4.72
CA ASP A 155 0.53 -31.68 5.21
C ASP A 155 0.74 -30.58 6.26
N CYS A 156 1.85 -30.58 7.02
CA CYS A 156 2.10 -29.57 8.07
C CYS A 156 3.57 -29.17 8.19
N SER A 157 3.85 -27.87 8.02
CA SER A 157 5.20 -27.29 8.14
C SER A 157 5.34 -26.41 9.37
N PHE A 158 6.44 -26.57 10.10
CA PHE A 158 6.76 -25.83 11.33
C PHE A 158 7.79 -24.72 11.07
N PHE A 159 7.52 -23.54 11.62
CA PHE A 159 8.38 -22.36 11.53
C PHE A 159 8.71 -21.82 12.92
N GLY A 160 9.92 -21.29 13.03
CA GLY A 160 10.36 -20.49 14.17
C GLY A 160 10.73 -19.10 13.68
N LEU A 161 10.03 -18.09 14.16
CA LEU A 161 10.26 -16.68 13.83
C LEU A 161 10.77 -15.92 15.05
N VAL A 162 11.84 -15.18 14.86
CA VAL A 162 12.36 -14.26 15.88
C VAL A 162 11.74 -12.87 15.68
N LEU A 163 11.11 -12.34 16.73
CA LEU A 163 10.60 -10.98 16.80
C LEU A 163 11.68 -10.04 17.36
N GLU A 164 12.06 -9.04 16.58
CA GLU A 164 12.97 -7.98 16.96
C GLU A 164 12.29 -6.62 16.76
N ALA A 165 12.76 -5.60 17.46
CA ALA A 165 12.39 -4.22 17.17
C ALA A 165 13.63 -3.34 17.12
N TRP A 166 13.63 -2.39 16.18
CA TRP A 166 14.78 -1.53 15.89
C TRP A 166 14.33 -0.09 15.72
N ARG A 167 15.19 0.88 16.01
CA ARG A 167 14.94 2.31 15.79
C ARG A 167 16.17 2.96 15.17
N ILE A 168 15.96 4.02 14.39
CA ILE A 168 17.04 4.87 13.87
C ILE A 168 16.79 6.30 14.34
N GLY A 169 17.73 6.87 15.09
CA GLY A 169 17.62 8.25 15.59
C GLY A 169 16.35 8.43 16.42
N ASP A 170 15.45 9.34 16.01
CA ASP A 170 14.17 9.60 16.67
C ASP A 170 12.95 8.97 15.99
N SER A 171 13.16 7.96 15.14
CA SER A 171 12.05 7.26 14.48
C SER A 171 11.17 6.49 15.49
N PRO A 172 9.90 6.23 15.15
CA PRO A 172 9.16 5.16 15.80
C PRO A 172 9.91 3.82 15.73
N PRO A 173 9.76 2.92 16.72
CA PRO A 173 10.30 1.57 16.64
C PRO A 173 9.70 0.81 15.44
N ALA A 174 10.56 0.15 14.68
CA ALA A 174 10.23 -0.70 13.55
C ALA A 174 10.36 -2.17 13.97
N PRO A 175 9.25 -2.92 14.00
CA PRO A 175 9.30 -4.35 14.28
C PRO A 175 9.79 -5.12 13.06
N ARG A 176 10.48 -6.23 13.32
CA ARG A 176 11.08 -7.08 12.30
C ARG A 176 10.94 -8.54 12.71
N PHE A 177 10.46 -9.36 11.79
CA PHE A 177 10.53 -10.81 11.92
C PHE A 177 11.74 -11.35 11.18
N ARG A 178 12.35 -12.38 11.74
CA ARG A 178 13.43 -13.13 11.10
C ARG A 178 13.16 -14.61 11.21
N VAL A 179 13.18 -15.30 10.07
CA VAL A 179 13.07 -16.77 10.05
C VAL A 179 14.31 -17.39 10.70
N ASP A 180 14.09 -18.19 11.73
CA ASP A 180 15.12 -18.90 12.49
C ASP A 180 15.02 -20.42 12.26
N VAL A 181 13.80 -20.95 12.10
CA VAL A 181 13.53 -22.33 11.69
C VAL A 181 12.50 -22.33 10.56
N LYS A 182 12.74 -23.16 9.53
CA LYS A 182 11.84 -23.41 8.40
C LYS A 182 12.07 -24.82 7.82
N PRO A 183 11.14 -25.37 7.03
CA PRO A 183 11.38 -26.61 6.28
C PRO A 183 12.52 -26.49 5.26
N ASP A 184 13.26 -27.58 5.03
CA ASP A 184 14.49 -27.59 4.22
C ASP A 184 14.28 -27.14 2.76
N ASP A 185 13.13 -27.46 2.15
CA ASP A 185 12.80 -27.12 0.75
C ASP A 185 11.85 -25.92 0.59
N TRP A 186 11.53 -25.24 1.69
CA TRP A 186 10.58 -24.12 1.73
C TRP A 186 10.84 -23.05 0.65
N SER A 187 12.10 -22.64 0.53
CA SER A 187 12.52 -21.58 -0.41
C SER A 187 12.28 -21.92 -1.88
N ARG A 188 12.22 -23.22 -2.24
CA ARG A 188 11.91 -23.70 -3.59
C ARG A 188 10.41 -23.85 -3.79
N ALA A 189 9.73 -24.42 -2.79
CA ALA A 189 8.28 -24.60 -2.81
C ALA A 189 7.54 -23.26 -2.94
N VAL A 190 7.88 -22.27 -2.10
CA VAL A 190 7.32 -20.91 -2.14
C VAL A 190 7.52 -20.22 -3.48
N ARG A 191 8.72 -20.34 -4.07
CA ARG A 191 8.98 -19.74 -5.39
C ARG A 191 8.21 -20.45 -6.51
N ALA A 192 7.87 -21.72 -6.35
CA ALA A 192 7.11 -22.45 -7.36
C ALA A 192 5.59 -22.18 -7.22
N SER A 193 5.05 -22.18 -6.01
CA SER A 193 3.63 -21.93 -5.74
C SER A 193 3.26 -20.45 -5.84
N GLY A 194 3.99 -19.59 -5.12
CA GLY A 194 3.77 -18.14 -5.13
C GLY A 194 4.06 -17.52 -6.50
N ALA A 195 5.10 -17.93 -7.23
CA ALA A 195 5.31 -17.38 -8.57
C ALA A 195 4.23 -17.81 -9.57
N ALA A 196 3.66 -19.01 -9.43
CA ALA A 196 2.58 -19.47 -10.31
C ALA A 196 1.27 -18.73 -10.04
N HIS A 197 0.88 -18.60 -8.77
CA HIS A 197 -0.38 -17.98 -8.37
C HIS A 197 -0.33 -16.44 -8.47
N VAL A 198 0.76 -15.79 -8.03
CA VAL A 198 1.05 -14.37 -8.30
C VAL A 198 1.09 -14.10 -9.81
N SER A 199 1.68 -14.99 -10.62
CA SER A 199 1.70 -14.82 -12.08
C SER A 199 0.29 -14.84 -12.68
N GLU A 200 -0.57 -15.75 -12.24
CA GLU A 200 -1.94 -15.86 -12.73
C GLU A 200 -2.76 -14.62 -12.35
N ARG A 201 -2.75 -14.21 -11.07
CA ARG A 201 -3.48 -13.02 -10.61
C ARG A 201 -2.92 -11.71 -11.22
N ASN A 202 -1.60 -11.60 -11.37
CA ASN A 202 -0.98 -10.48 -12.06
C ASN A 202 -1.37 -10.40 -13.53
N ALA A 203 -1.56 -11.55 -14.20
CA ALA A 203 -2.07 -11.59 -15.56
C ALA A 203 -3.54 -11.11 -15.63
N ILE A 204 -4.37 -11.46 -14.64
CA ILE A 204 -5.75 -10.94 -14.54
C ILE A 204 -5.74 -9.42 -14.37
N TYR A 205 -4.93 -8.88 -13.45
CA TYR A 205 -4.77 -7.42 -13.30
C TYR A 205 -4.33 -6.76 -14.61
N GLN A 206 -3.29 -7.31 -15.26
CA GLN A 206 -2.77 -6.76 -16.51
C GLN A 206 -3.86 -6.73 -17.58
N ASN A 207 -4.64 -7.80 -17.72
CA ASN A 207 -5.74 -7.89 -18.69
C ASN A 207 -6.86 -6.88 -18.36
N PHE A 208 -7.29 -6.80 -17.10
CA PHE A 208 -8.32 -5.86 -16.68
C PHE A 208 -7.91 -4.41 -16.96
N TRP A 209 -6.68 -4.01 -16.58
CA TRP A 209 -6.19 -2.67 -16.83
C TRP A 209 -5.96 -2.35 -18.31
N THR A 210 -5.61 -3.36 -19.12
CA THR A 210 -5.53 -3.20 -20.58
C THR A 210 -6.87 -2.76 -21.12
N LYS A 211 -7.94 -3.46 -20.76
CA LYS A 211 -9.30 -3.14 -21.22
C LYS A 211 -9.78 -1.77 -20.72
N VAL A 212 -9.56 -1.43 -19.45
CA VAL A 212 -9.90 -0.10 -18.90
C VAL A 212 -9.16 1.01 -19.67
N MET A 213 -7.87 0.82 -19.98
CA MET A 213 -7.08 1.78 -20.74
C MET A 213 -7.63 1.95 -22.16
N GLU A 214 -7.95 0.84 -22.84
CA GLU A 214 -8.55 0.86 -24.18
C GLU A 214 -9.87 1.63 -24.19
N ASP A 215 -10.75 1.37 -23.21
CA ASP A 215 -12.02 2.07 -23.07
C ASP A 215 -11.83 3.58 -22.81
N LEU A 216 -10.94 3.94 -21.88
CA LEU A 216 -10.61 5.35 -21.59
C LEU A 216 -10.04 6.08 -22.83
N HIS A 217 -9.25 5.40 -23.67
CA HIS A 217 -8.72 5.98 -24.90
C HIS A 217 -9.81 6.34 -25.92
N GLN A 218 -10.96 5.66 -25.88
CA GLN A 218 -12.12 5.98 -26.72
C GLN A 218 -12.92 7.17 -26.19
N VAL A 219 -12.89 7.43 -24.87
CA VAL A 219 -13.65 8.53 -24.25
C VAL A 219 -13.12 9.90 -24.66
N ASP A 220 -11.84 10.19 -24.40
CA ASP A 220 -11.23 11.49 -24.71
C ASP A 220 -9.71 11.37 -24.90
N LYS A 221 -9.13 12.24 -25.72
CA LYS A 221 -7.67 12.30 -25.98
C LYS A 221 -6.86 12.54 -24.71
N VAL A 222 -7.44 13.18 -23.70
CA VAL A 222 -6.86 13.44 -22.38
C VAL A 222 -6.44 12.13 -21.69
N TRP A 223 -7.10 11.01 -21.98
CA TRP A 223 -6.76 9.71 -21.40
C TRP A 223 -5.77 8.90 -22.22
N ARG A 224 -5.49 9.29 -23.48
CA ARG A 224 -4.61 8.57 -24.39
C ARG A 224 -3.16 8.65 -23.94
N ARG A 225 -2.70 7.61 -23.26
CA ARG A 225 -1.34 7.51 -22.74
C ARG A 225 -0.69 6.22 -23.19
N ILE A 226 0.56 6.32 -23.63
CA ILE A 226 1.37 5.14 -23.95
C ILE A 226 1.99 4.64 -22.64
N LYS A 227 1.35 3.65 -22.02
CA LYS A 227 1.87 2.94 -20.85
C LYS A 227 1.55 1.46 -21.00
N THR A 228 2.49 0.60 -20.63
CA THR A 228 2.22 -0.83 -20.51
C THR A 228 1.30 -1.06 -19.30
N PRO A 229 0.16 -1.73 -19.47
CA PRO A 229 -0.72 -2.11 -18.35
C PRO A 229 0.05 -2.90 -17.29
N GLN A 230 -0.18 -2.56 -16.02
CA GLN A 230 0.59 -3.10 -14.90
C GLN A 230 0.05 -4.46 -14.47
N ALA A 231 0.93 -5.34 -14.04
CA ALA A 231 0.55 -6.64 -13.48
C ALA A 231 0.47 -6.50 -11.94
N TYR A 232 -0.37 -5.56 -11.47
CA TYR A 232 -0.44 -5.17 -10.05
C TYR A 232 -1.83 -4.58 -9.70
N HIS A 233 -2.19 -4.57 -8.42
CA HIS A 233 -3.52 -4.19 -7.93
C HIS A 233 -3.91 -2.70 -8.11
N VAL A 234 -2.97 -1.85 -8.54
CA VAL A 234 -3.18 -0.42 -8.77
C VAL A 234 -2.55 0.01 -10.08
N MET A 235 -3.23 0.92 -10.78
CA MET A 235 -2.72 1.51 -12.00
C MET A 235 -3.16 2.97 -12.16
N ASP A 236 -2.18 3.87 -12.37
CA ASP A 236 -2.45 5.24 -12.82
C ASP A 236 -2.77 5.26 -14.32
N PHE A 237 -3.91 5.87 -14.66
CA PHE A 237 -4.35 6.10 -16.04
C PHE A 237 -3.95 7.50 -16.52
N ARG A 238 -3.90 8.48 -15.61
CA ARG A 238 -3.50 9.85 -15.91
C ARG A 238 -2.68 10.46 -14.78
N ARG A 239 -1.64 11.21 -15.15
CA ARG A 239 -0.80 11.98 -14.21
C ARG A 239 -0.82 13.44 -14.62
N ASP A 240 -1.49 14.23 -13.82
CA ASP A 240 -1.50 15.69 -13.91
C ASP A 240 -0.57 16.30 -12.84
N TYR A 241 0.42 15.54 -12.34
CA TYR A 241 1.31 15.99 -11.27
C TYR A 241 2.03 17.30 -11.60
N SER A 242 2.55 17.43 -12.82
CA SER A 242 3.29 18.62 -13.26
C SER A 242 2.41 19.86 -13.47
N THR A 243 1.09 19.71 -13.47
CA THR A 243 0.14 20.83 -13.65
C THR A 243 -0.72 21.09 -12.43
N HIS A 244 -1.06 20.06 -11.65
CA HIS A 244 -2.03 20.15 -10.55
C HIS A 244 -1.72 19.24 -9.35
N GLY A 245 -0.62 18.48 -9.34
CA GLY A 245 -0.29 17.59 -8.21
C GLY A 245 -1.19 16.36 -8.05
N VAL A 246 -1.95 15.97 -9.07
CA VAL A 246 -2.92 14.87 -8.99
C VAL A 246 -2.65 13.79 -10.02
N ALA A 247 -2.84 12.52 -9.65
CA ALA A 247 -3.00 11.42 -10.59
C ALA A 247 -4.37 10.75 -10.43
N TYR A 248 -4.91 10.24 -11.53
CA TYR A 248 -6.15 9.49 -11.56
C TYR A 248 -5.83 8.01 -11.77
N LEU A 249 -6.27 7.17 -10.84
CA LEU A 249 -5.90 5.78 -10.76
C LEU A 249 -7.08 4.87 -10.44
N GLY A 250 -7.01 3.64 -10.96
CA GLY A 250 -7.86 2.54 -10.51
C GLY A 250 -7.11 1.69 -9.49
N ALA A 251 -7.78 1.28 -8.43
CA ALA A 251 -7.20 0.46 -7.38
C ALA A 251 -8.19 -0.58 -6.87
N PHE A 252 -7.76 -1.84 -6.84
CA PHE A 252 -8.43 -2.85 -6.02
C PHE A 252 -7.90 -2.77 -4.59
N SER A 253 -8.78 -3.04 -3.62
CA SER A 253 -8.38 -3.31 -2.25
C SER A 253 -7.43 -4.50 -2.24
N ARG A 254 -6.36 -4.39 -1.46
CA ARG A 254 -5.53 -5.54 -1.12
C ARG A 254 -6.13 -6.37 0.00
N HIS A 255 -7.11 -5.82 0.73
CA HIS A 255 -7.78 -6.53 1.82
C HIS A 255 -8.89 -7.42 1.24
N GLU A 256 -8.69 -8.73 1.28
CA GLU A 256 -9.64 -9.73 0.77
C GLU A 256 -10.96 -9.77 1.56
N SER A 257 -10.92 -9.44 2.86
CA SER A 257 -12.11 -9.31 3.72
C SER A 257 -12.99 -8.08 3.42
N ARG A 258 -12.45 -7.10 2.69
CA ARG A 258 -13.17 -5.90 2.22
C ARG A 258 -12.72 -5.61 0.79
N PRO A 259 -13.05 -6.50 -0.15
CA PRO A 259 -12.64 -6.32 -1.52
C PRO A 259 -13.40 -5.10 -2.05
N CYS A 260 -12.71 -4.18 -2.72
CA CYS A 260 -13.38 -3.05 -3.33
C CYS A 260 -12.57 -2.53 -4.49
N LEU A 261 -13.26 -2.14 -5.55
CA LEU A 261 -12.69 -1.36 -6.64
C LEU A 261 -12.89 0.13 -6.36
N ARG A 262 -11.86 0.94 -6.61
CA ARG A 262 -11.88 2.39 -6.43
C ARG A 262 -11.34 3.13 -7.65
N ALA A 263 -11.98 4.25 -7.95
CA ALA A 263 -11.40 5.32 -8.76
C ALA A 263 -10.86 6.38 -7.79
N GLU A 264 -9.56 6.69 -7.85
CA GLU A 264 -8.93 7.64 -6.92
C GLU A 264 -8.30 8.82 -7.67
N ALA A 265 -8.50 10.02 -7.12
CA ALA A 265 -7.67 11.18 -7.34
C ALA A 265 -6.60 11.18 -6.25
N TYR A 266 -5.41 10.74 -6.61
CA TYR A 266 -4.26 10.61 -5.73
C TYR A 266 -3.44 11.89 -5.75
N LEU A 267 -3.34 12.54 -4.59
CA LEU A 267 -2.62 13.78 -4.41
C LEU A 267 -1.19 13.48 -4.01
N TYR A 268 -0.23 13.96 -4.80
CA TYR A 268 1.19 13.79 -4.50
C TYR A 268 2.02 14.96 -5.02
N ALA A 269 2.89 15.46 -4.13
CA ALA A 269 3.48 16.78 -4.20
C ALA A 269 5.00 16.81 -4.03
N GLY A 270 5.72 15.76 -4.40
CA GLY A 270 7.16 15.71 -4.12
C GLY A 270 7.52 15.72 -2.62
N ASP A 271 8.77 16.06 -2.30
CA ASP A 271 9.47 15.55 -1.11
C ASP A 271 9.03 16.10 0.26
N ALA A 272 8.29 17.20 0.33
CA ALA A 272 7.77 17.76 1.59
C ALA A 272 6.24 17.62 1.62
N GLY A 273 5.72 16.73 2.47
CA GLY A 273 4.28 16.42 2.54
C GLY A 273 3.35 17.58 2.90
N GLU A 274 3.90 18.74 3.30
CA GLU A 274 3.13 19.96 3.62
C GLU A 274 2.23 20.40 2.46
N TRP A 275 2.78 20.41 1.23
CA TRP A 275 2.00 20.84 0.06
C TRP A 275 0.85 19.89 -0.27
N THR A 276 1.05 18.57 -0.10
CA THR A 276 -0.05 17.59 -0.27
C THR A 276 -1.16 17.87 0.74
N SER A 277 -0.80 18.18 1.99
CA SER A 277 -1.76 18.49 3.06
C SER A 277 -2.53 19.77 2.78
N ASP A 278 -1.86 20.82 2.30
CA ASP A 278 -2.52 22.08 1.95
C ASP A 278 -3.44 21.91 0.73
N LEU A 279 -2.99 21.20 -0.31
CA LEU A 279 -3.81 20.93 -1.48
C LEU A 279 -5.08 20.15 -1.09
N TYR A 280 -4.91 19.15 -0.23
CA TYR A 280 -6.04 18.39 0.31
C TYR A 280 -7.02 19.30 1.07
N ARG A 281 -6.52 20.16 1.97
CA ARG A 281 -7.35 21.11 2.74
C ARG A 281 -8.12 22.05 1.81
N MET A 282 -7.47 22.58 0.78
CA MET A 282 -8.09 23.45 -0.21
C MET A 282 -9.18 22.74 -1.00
N LEU A 283 -8.94 21.51 -1.45
CA LEU A 283 -9.94 20.70 -2.13
C LEU A 283 -11.10 20.33 -1.21
N GLU A 284 -10.81 20.01 0.05
CA GLU A 284 -11.82 19.66 1.05
C GLU A 284 -12.73 20.86 1.39
N SER A 285 -12.19 22.08 1.40
CA SER A 285 -12.99 23.31 1.55
C SER A 285 -14.02 23.48 0.42
N ARG A 286 -13.76 22.87 -0.75
CA ARG A 286 -14.62 22.84 -1.94
C ARG A 286 -15.35 21.50 -2.10
N ARG A 287 -15.40 20.66 -1.07
CA ARG A 287 -16.02 19.32 -1.10
C ARG A 287 -17.42 19.32 -1.72
N GLY A 288 -18.29 20.22 -1.27
CA GLY A 288 -19.69 20.27 -1.73
C GLY A 288 -19.82 20.53 -3.25
N GLU A 289 -18.95 21.37 -3.81
CA GLU A 289 -18.90 21.64 -5.24
C GLU A 289 -18.40 20.42 -6.02
N ILE A 290 -17.32 19.79 -5.54
CA ILE A 290 -16.71 18.62 -6.17
C ILE A 290 -17.70 17.44 -6.16
N GLU A 291 -18.35 17.14 -5.03
CA GLU A 291 -19.33 16.05 -4.95
C GLU A 291 -20.58 16.31 -5.80
N THR A 292 -21.02 17.56 -5.88
CA THR A 292 -22.14 17.96 -6.76
C THR A 292 -21.77 17.77 -8.23
N ALA A 293 -20.57 18.22 -8.64
CA ALA A 293 -20.09 18.05 -10.01
C ALA A 293 -19.80 16.58 -10.37
N PHE A 294 -19.34 15.79 -9.39
CA PHE A 294 -19.13 14.35 -9.54
C PHE A 294 -20.46 13.58 -9.65
N GLY A 295 -21.52 14.07 -8.99
CA GLY A 295 -22.85 13.44 -8.97
C GLY A 295 -23.00 12.38 -7.88
N GLY A 296 -22.27 12.48 -6.76
CA GLY A 296 -22.32 11.52 -5.67
C GLY A 296 -21.35 11.84 -4.54
N LYS A 297 -21.45 11.09 -3.43
CA LYS A 297 -20.51 11.21 -2.31
C LYS A 297 -19.16 10.62 -2.68
N LEU A 298 -18.10 11.25 -2.19
CA LEU A 298 -16.72 10.80 -2.34
C LEU A 298 -16.13 10.47 -0.97
N ASP A 299 -15.15 9.59 -0.97
CA ASP A 299 -14.35 9.28 0.20
C ASP A 299 -13.15 10.21 0.28
N TRP A 300 -13.16 11.07 1.28
CA TRP A 300 -12.11 12.04 1.58
C TRP A 300 -11.17 11.42 2.60
N LEU A 301 -10.02 10.94 2.13
CA LEU A 301 -9.07 10.19 2.94
C LEU A 301 -7.77 10.98 3.06
N GLN A 302 -7.75 11.91 4.02
CA GLN A 302 -6.52 12.53 4.50
C GLN A 302 -5.68 11.49 5.22
N ARG A 303 -4.38 11.42 4.92
CA ARG A 303 -3.44 10.66 5.77
C ARG A 303 -2.59 11.66 6.53
N GLU A 304 -2.80 11.74 7.83
CA GLU A 304 -1.86 12.41 8.72
C GLU A 304 -0.50 11.68 8.63
N ASN A 305 0.59 12.44 8.50
CA ASN A 305 1.98 11.94 8.43
C ASN A 305 2.38 11.06 7.23
N VAL A 306 1.69 11.16 6.07
CA VAL A 306 2.10 10.47 4.83
C VAL A 306 2.12 11.43 3.65
N ARG A 307 3.08 11.25 2.73
CA ARG A 307 3.30 12.07 1.52
C ARG A 307 2.14 12.12 0.51
N ALA A 308 1.02 11.45 0.78
CA ALA A 308 -0.08 11.30 -0.16
C ALA A 308 -1.45 11.25 0.54
N SER A 309 -2.39 12.01 -0.01
CA SER A 309 -3.82 11.96 0.34
C SER A 309 -4.63 11.56 -0.89
N ARG A 310 -5.88 11.12 -0.70
CA ARG A 310 -6.72 10.70 -1.83
C ARG A 310 -8.18 11.06 -1.64
N ILE A 311 -8.82 11.32 -2.78
CA ILE A 311 -10.26 11.48 -2.90
C ILE A 311 -10.74 10.35 -3.80
N ALA A 312 -11.63 9.50 -3.33
CA ALA A 312 -11.98 8.27 -4.04
C ALA A 312 -13.49 8.09 -4.22
N ALA A 313 -13.88 7.48 -5.33
CA ALA A 313 -15.17 6.85 -5.48
C ALA A 313 -15.01 5.33 -5.29
N ARG A 314 -15.93 4.70 -4.58
CA ARG A 314 -15.98 3.24 -4.38
C ARG A 314 -17.03 2.61 -5.26
N PHE A 315 -16.70 1.44 -5.81
CA PHE A 315 -17.68 0.57 -6.43
C PHE A 315 -18.74 0.22 -5.36
N PRO A 316 -20.05 0.22 -5.70
CA PRO A 316 -21.11 0.10 -4.69
C PRO A 316 -21.06 -1.21 -3.90
N GLU A 317 -20.60 -2.29 -4.53
CA GLU A 317 -20.54 -3.63 -3.95
C GLU A 317 -19.09 -4.04 -3.64
N PRO A 318 -18.87 -4.96 -2.69
CA PRO A 318 -17.56 -5.57 -2.52
C PRO A 318 -17.12 -6.26 -3.81
N LEU A 319 -15.93 -5.94 -4.32
CA LEU A 319 -15.47 -6.43 -5.61
C LEU A 319 -13.97 -6.74 -5.60
N SER A 320 -13.66 -8.01 -5.85
CA SER A 320 -12.30 -8.52 -6.04
C SER A 320 -11.89 -8.39 -7.51
N ILE A 321 -10.62 -8.61 -7.82
CA ILE A 321 -10.18 -8.66 -9.22
C ILE A 321 -10.71 -9.90 -9.96
N ASP A 322 -10.92 -11.00 -9.23
CA ASP A 322 -11.34 -12.28 -9.79
C ASP A 322 -12.81 -12.26 -10.24
N ASP A 323 -13.61 -11.40 -9.59
CA ASP A 323 -15.02 -11.18 -9.92
C ASP A 323 -15.25 -9.96 -10.84
N ALA A 324 -14.19 -9.22 -11.18
CA ALA A 324 -14.31 -7.97 -11.93
C ALA A 324 -14.68 -8.21 -13.40
N ASP A 325 -15.89 -7.79 -13.76
CA ASP A 325 -16.48 -8.01 -15.07
C ASP A 325 -16.53 -6.73 -15.93
N GLU A 326 -17.41 -6.73 -16.94
CA GLU A 326 -17.64 -5.60 -17.81
C GLU A 326 -18.32 -4.42 -17.11
N ASP A 327 -19.20 -4.67 -16.15
CA ASP A 327 -19.90 -3.61 -15.40
C ASP A 327 -18.94 -2.91 -14.45
N ALA A 328 -18.08 -3.67 -13.77
CA ALA A 328 -16.98 -3.12 -12.97
C ALA A 328 -16.05 -2.21 -13.79
N ARG A 329 -15.71 -2.67 -15.00
CA ARG A 329 -14.89 -1.92 -15.95
C ARG A 329 -15.57 -0.63 -16.39
N ALA A 330 -16.83 -0.71 -16.83
CA ALA A 330 -17.60 0.43 -17.28
C ALA A 330 -17.78 1.48 -16.16
N TRP A 331 -18.07 1.02 -14.95
CA TRP A 331 -18.14 1.88 -13.77
C TRP A 331 -16.83 2.61 -13.51
N LEU A 332 -15.69 1.92 -13.58
CA LEU A 332 -14.39 2.54 -13.30
C LEU A 332 -14.05 3.62 -14.32
N VAL A 333 -14.31 3.35 -15.60
CA VAL A 333 -14.12 4.32 -16.69
C VAL A 333 -14.97 5.57 -16.44
N ASP A 334 -16.26 5.40 -16.17
CA ASP A 334 -17.17 6.51 -15.88
C ASP A 334 -16.74 7.30 -14.62
N ALA A 335 -16.41 6.60 -13.53
CA ALA A 335 -16.00 7.20 -12.28
C ALA A 335 -14.71 8.04 -12.45
N LEU A 336 -13.70 7.54 -13.17
CA LEU A 336 -12.48 8.28 -13.46
C LEU A 336 -12.74 9.55 -14.28
N VAL A 337 -13.64 9.47 -15.27
CA VAL A 337 -14.03 10.61 -16.11
C VAL A 337 -14.76 11.68 -15.30
N ARG A 338 -15.76 11.28 -14.51
CA ARG A 338 -16.50 12.20 -13.64
C ARG A 338 -15.62 12.82 -12.57
N LEU A 339 -14.74 12.03 -11.96
CA LEU A 339 -13.81 12.51 -10.94
C LEU A 339 -12.88 13.58 -11.51
N ARG A 340 -12.28 13.34 -12.68
CA ARG A 340 -11.46 14.36 -13.33
C ARG A 340 -12.26 15.61 -13.71
N ARG A 341 -13.47 15.45 -14.26
CA ARG A 341 -14.34 16.58 -14.63
C ARG A 341 -14.70 17.44 -13.43
N ALA A 342 -14.98 16.84 -12.28
CA ALA A 342 -15.30 17.54 -11.04
C ALA A 342 -14.08 18.26 -10.44
N MET A 343 -12.91 17.62 -10.47
CA MET A 343 -11.69 18.13 -9.85
C MET A 343 -10.99 19.22 -10.67
N ASN A 344 -10.97 19.10 -12.00
CA ASN A 344 -10.13 19.93 -12.87
C ASN A 344 -10.44 21.44 -12.77
N PRO A 345 -11.70 21.92 -12.75
CA PRO A 345 -11.98 23.35 -12.59
C PRO A 345 -11.47 23.93 -11.26
N VAL A 346 -11.69 23.19 -10.16
CA VAL A 346 -11.21 23.61 -8.83
C VAL A 346 -9.68 23.65 -8.80
N LEU A 347 -9.02 22.65 -9.38
CA LEU A 347 -7.56 22.61 -9.48
C LEU A 347 -7.01 23.77 -10.33
N GLU A 348 -7.68 24.14 -11.43
CA GLU A 348 -7.28 25.28 -12.27
C GLU A 348 -7.41 26.61 -11.51
N GLU A 349 -8.48 26.79 -10.72
CA GLU A 349 -8.66 27.97 -9.86
C GLU A 349 -7.56 28.05 -8.79
N LEU A 350 -7.29 26.94 -8.08
CA LEU A 350 -6.26 26.88 -7.06
C LEU A 350 -4.86 27.18 -7.62
N TRP A 351 -4.58 26.74 -8.85
CA TRP A 351 -3.30 26.97 -9.50
C TRP A 351 -3.14 28.38 -10.07
N ALA A 352 -4.25 29.09 -10.26
CA ALA A 352 -4.26 30.50 -10.67
C ALA A 352 -4.11 31.46 -9.47
N MET A 353 -4.21 30.96 -8.23
CA MET A 353 -3.99 31.76 -7.02
C MET A 353 -2.50 32.02 -6.79
N ASP A 354 -2.17 33.27 -6.44
CA ASP A 354 -0.79 33.65 -6.09
C ASP A 354 -0.36 33.07 -4.73
N GLU A 355 -1.30 32.92 -3.78
CA GLU A 355 -1.12 32.32 -2.46
C GLU A 355 -2.40 31.54 -2.07
N TRP A 356 -2.24 30.39 -1.41
CA TRP A 356 -3.37 29.65 -0.85
C TRP A 356 -3.74 30.21 0.53
N PRO A 357 -5.03 30.39 0.84
CA PRO A 357 -5.49 30.77 2.17
C PRO A 357 -4.97 29.80 3.24
N GLU A 358 -4.55 30.33 4.40
CA GLU A 358 -4.11 29.53 5.56
C GLU A 358 -5.20 28.59 6.11
#